data_AF-A0AAD3G8F5-F1
#
_entry.id   AF-A0AAD3G8F5-F1
#
_cell.length_a   1.000
_cell.length_b   1.000
_cell.length_c   1.000
_cell.angle_alpha   90.00
_cell.angle_beta   90.00
_cell.angle_gamma   90.00
#
_symmetry.space_group_name_H-M   'P 1'
#
loop_
_entity.id
_entity.type
_entity.pdbx_description
1 polymer ?
#
loop_
_entity_poly.entity_id
_entity_poly.type
_entity_poly.pdbx_seq_one_letter_code
_entity_poly.pdbx_strand_id
1 'polypeptide(L)'
;MTELVSHLPEVLPEALAVARGIGDEYYRARALTELVSHLPEVLPEALAIARGIRDESDRASVLTELVSHLPEVLPEALAVARGIRDESYRAYELTLLAPHLPVSLLPEALEIARGIRDEYYRAWALTELVSHLPEVLPEALGVARGIGDEDKRALALTGLAPHLPEVLPEALEVARGIRDEDNRAWALTNLVPHLPEVLPEALAVARGIGDGDSRALALTRLAPHLPESLLPEALAVARGIGSEYHRALALKALTATLTPANVDLSFWQDVLHALGTLTRPNFLETIPNLAPLILHFGGEVALREVYQSIRDVSRWWK
;
A
#
# COMPACT_ATOMS: atom_id res chain seq x y z
N MET A 1 -17.61 -3.53 -4.86
CA MET A 1 -18.57 -3.88 -5.94
C MET A 1 -17.86 -4.34 -7.22
N THR A 2 -16.62 -3.93 -7.47
CA THR A 2 -15.77 -4.29 -8.62
C THR A 2 -15.53 -5.80 -8.82
N GLU A 3 -15.38 -6.58 -7.74
CA GLU A 3 -15.23 -8.06 -7.84
C GLU A 3 -16.51 -8.81 -8.26
N LEU A 4 -17.69 -8.18 -8.15
CA LEU A 4 -18.97 -8.80 -8.52
C LEU A 4 -19.37 -8.53 -9.99
N VAL A 5 -18.89 -7.42 -10.57
CA VAL A 5 -19.25 -6.97 -11.93
C VAL A 5 -18.60 -7.85 -13.00
N SER A 6 -17.40 -8.37 -12.75
CA SER A 6 -16.70 -9.31 -13.64
C SER A 6 -17.43 -10.65 -13.84
N HIS A 7 -18.37 -11.00 -12.96
CA HIS A 7 -19.06 -12.29 -12.96
C HIS A 7 -20.55 -12.21 -13.30
N LEU A 8 -21.13 -11.01 -13.44
CA LEU A 8 -22.57 -10.80 -13.69
C LEU A 8 -22.80 -9.59 -14.61
N PRO A 9 -22.71 -9.73 -15.95
CA PRO A 9 -22.94 -8.61 -16.89
C PRO A 9 -24.35 -8.02 -16.79
N GLU A 10 -25.29 -8.77 -16.21
CA GLU A 10 -26.68 -8.34 -15.98
C GLU A 10 -26.79 -7.16 -14.99
N VAL A 11 -25.81 -6.95 -14.09
CA VAL A 11 -25.84 -5.84 -13.12
C VAL A 11 -25.20 -4.54 -13.63
N LEU A 12 -24.62 -4.56 -14.83
CA LEU A 12 -23.94 -3.38 -15.42
C LEU A 12 -24.88 -2.16 -15.59
N PRO A 13 -26.14 -2.29 -16.03
CA PRO A 13 -27.05 -1.15 -16.12
C PRO A 13 -27.36 -0.51 -14.77
N GLU A 14 -27.46 -1.33 -13.71
CA GLU A 14 -27.75 -0.87 -12.35
C GLU A 14 -26.51 -0.19 -11.75
N ALA A 15 -25.32 -0.77 -11.94
CA ALA A 15 -24.05 -0.17 -11.55
C ALA A 15 -23.84 1.20 -12.23
N LEU A 16 -24.14 1.31 -13.53
CA LEU A 16 -24.09 2.59 -14.25
C LEU A 16 -25.10 3.61 -13.71
N ALA A 17 -26.33 3.18 -13.39
CA ALA A 17 -27.33 4.06 -12.78
C ALA A 17 -26.90 4.56 -11.41
N VAL A 18 -26.31 3.69 -10.58
CA VAL A 18 -25.73 4.06 -9.28
C VAL A 18 -24.59 5.05 -9.46
N ALA A 19 -23.64 4.77 -10.36
CA ALA A 19 -22.51 5.66 -10.65
C ALA A 19 -22.99 7.06 -11.06
N ARG A 20 -23.95 7.15 -11.99
CA ARG A 20 -24.55 8.44 -12.41
C ARG A 20 -25.30 9.17 -11.29
N GLY A 21 -25.86 8.42 -10.35
CA GLY A 21 -26.58 8.95 -9.18
C GLY A 21 -25.66 9.51 -8.08
N ILE A 22 -24.35 9.33 -8.17
CA ILE A 22 -23.40 9.88 -7.20
C ILE A 22 -23.39 11.42 -7.31
N GLY A 23 -23.64 12.09 -6.19
CA GLY A 23 -23.73 13.55 -6.13
C GLY A 23 -22.38 14.26 -6.18
N ASP A 24 -21.34 13.63 -5.65
CA ASP A 24 -19.98 14.16 -5.66
C ASP A 24 -19.30 13.90 -7.02
N GLU A 25 -18.71 14.93 -7.61
CA GLU A 25 -18.18 14.88 -8.97
C GLU A 25 -16.96 13.95 -9.10
N TYR A 26 -16.10 13.93 -8.09
CA TYR A 26 -14.92 13.06 -8.05
C TYR A 26 -15.33 11.60 -7.95
N TYR A 27 -16.16 11.25 -6.95
CA TYR A 27 -16.62 9.87 -6.78
C TYR A 27 -17.44 9.37 -7.98
N ARG A 28 -18.23 10.26 -8.59
CA ARG A 28 -18.96 9.94 -9.83
C ARG A 28 -18.00 9.65 -10.98
N ALA A 29 -17.01 10.50 -11.20
CA ALA A 29 -16.08 10.34 -12.32
C ALA A 29 -15.22 9.08 -12.16
N ARG A 30 -14.77 8.77 -10.93
CA ARG A 30 -14.06 7.52 -10.64
C ARG A 30 -14.92 6.29 -10.85
N ALA A 31 -16.15 6.28 -10.34
CA ALA A 31 -17.07 5.17 -10.54
C ALA A 31 -17.35 4.92 -12.04
N LEU A 32 -17.49 5.98 -12.84
CA LEU A 32 -17.64 5.84 -14.29
C LEU A 32 -16.36 5.38 -14.98
N THR A 33 -15.19 5.84 -14.52
CA THR A 33 -13.87 5.40 -15.02
C THR A 33 -13.65 3.90 -14.81
N GLU A 34 -13.99 3.37 -13.63
CA GLU A 34 -13.94 1.94 -13.35
C GLU A 34 -14.81 1.11 -14.32
N LEU A 35 -15.98 1.64 -14.68
CA LEU A 35 -16.91 0.98 -15.60
C LEU A 35 -16.44 1.00 -17.07
N VAL A 36 -15.48 1.84 -17.46
CA VAL A 36 -14.99 1.94 -18.86
C VAL A 36 -14.46 0.60 -19.38
N SER A 37 -13.83 -0.19 -18.51
CA SER A 37 -13.33 -1.53 -18.85
C SER A 37 -14.42 -2.51 -19.31
N HIS A 38 -15.68 -2.27 -18.92
CA HIS A 38 -16.83 -3.11 -19.23
C HIS A 38 -17.85 -2.43 -20.16
N LEU A 39 -17.92 -1.09 -20.13
CA LEU A 39 -18.83 -0.25 -20.91
C LEU A 39 -18.04 0.91 -21.57
N PRO A 40 -17.24 0.64 -22.61
CA PRO A 40 -16.40 1.67 -23.24
C PRO A 40 -17.15 2.92 -23.72
N GLU A 41 -18.46 2.80 -23.97
CA GLU A 41 -19.33 3.91 -24.35
C GLU A 41 -19.51 4.99 -23.28
N VAL A 42 -19.19 4.70 -22.00
CA VAL A 42 -19.25 5.69 -20.90
C VAL A 42 -18.00 6.56 -20.82
N LEU A 43 -16.94 6.23 -21.55
CA LEU A 43 -15.67 6.96 -21.55
C LEU A 43 -15.83 8.47 -21.84
N PRO A 44 -16.62 8.91 -22.85
CA PRO A 44 -16.82 10.34 -23.08
C PRO A 44 -17.52 11.05 -21.92
N GLU A 45 -18.44 10.36 -21.23
CA GLU A 45 -19.15 10.89 -20.05
C GLU A 45 -18.21 11.01 -18.86
N ALA A 46 -17.43 9.96 -18.57
CA ALA A 46 -16.42 9.95 -17.51
C ALA A 46 -15.40 11.08 -17.71
N LEU A 47 -14.88 11.24 -18.93
CA LEU A 47 -13.94 12.30 -19.28
C LEU A 47 -14.57 13.71 -19.15
N ALA A 48 -15.82 13.88 -19.58
CA ALA A 48 -16.51 15.17 -19.46
C ALA A 48 -16.70 15.57 -17.99
N ILE A 49 -17.03 14.62 -17.12
CA ILE A 49 -17.17 14.88 -15.68
C ILE A 49 -15.79 15.15 -15.07
N ALA A 50 -14.77 14.37 -15.40
CA ALA A 50 -13.40 14.58 -14.93
C ALA A 50 -12.92 16.00 -15.22
N ARG A 51 -13.10 16.49 -16.45
CA ARG A 51 -12.77 17.86 -16.86
C ARG A 51 -13.57 18.93 -16.11
N GLY A 52 -14.77 18.59 -15.65
CA GLY A 52 -15.63 19.48 -14.87
C GLY A 52 -15.25 19.61 -13.39
N ILE A 53 -14.43 18.69 -12.86
CA ILE A 53 -14.02 18.71 -11.45
C ILE A 53 -13.24 20.00 -11.15
N ARG A 54 -13.66 20.68 -10.08
CA ARG A 54 -13.08 21.96 -9.65
C ARG A 54 -11.75 21.81 -8.93
N ASP A 55 -11.64 20.81 -8.07
CA ASP A 55 -10.41 20.53 -7.35
C ASP A 55 -9.35 19.97 -8.32
N GLU A 56 -8.17 20.56 -8.32
CA GLU A 56 -7.13 20.23 -9.30
C GLU A 56 -6.53 18.85 -9.04
N SER A 57 -6.44 18.42 -7.78
CA SER A 57 -5.93 17.11 -7.39
C SER A 57 -6.93 16.02 -7.76
N ASP A 58 -8.20 16.21 -7.43
CA ASP A 58 -9.26 15.26 -7.81
C ASP A 58 -9.38 15.14 -9.33
N ARG A 59 -9.27 16.26 -10.05
CA ARG A 59 -9.28 16.26 -11.52
C ARG A 59 -8.07 15.52 -12.09
N ALA A 60 -6.87 15.78 -11.58
CA ALA A 60 -5.66 15.09 -12.03
C ALA A 60 -5.79 13.59 -11.82
N SER A 61 -6.20 13.18 -10.61
CA SER A 61 -6.36 11.78 -10.23
C SER A 61 -7.26 11.02 -11.22
N VAL A 62 -8.43 11.57 -11.56
CA VAL A 62 -9.34 10.92 -12.52
C VAL A 62 -8.77 10.92 -13.94
N LEU A 63 -8.13 12.01 -14.38
CA LEU A 63 -7.52 12.05 -15.71
C LEU A 63 -6.37 11.05 -15.83
N THR A 64 -5.58 10.86 -14.78
CA THR A 64 -4.51 9.86 -14.68
C THR A 64 -5.08 8.45 -14.78
N GLU A 65 -6.17 8.12 -14.07
CA GLU A 65 -6.85 6.82 -14.21
C GLU A 65 -7.35 6.58 -15.64
N LEU A 66 -7.87 7.62 -16.31
CA LEU A 66 -8.36 7.54 -17.69
C LEU A 66 -7.26 7.32 -18.73
N VAL A 67 -5.98 7.61 -18.45
CA VAL A 67 -4.85 7.39 -19.39
C VAL A 67 -4.77 5.94 -19.85
N SER A 68 -5.10 4.97 -18.99
CA SER A 68 -5.08 3.55 -19.33
C SER A 68 -6.15 3.16 -20.37
N HIS A 69 -7.19 3.97 -20.53
CA HIS A 69 -8.28 3.75 -21.48
C HIS A 69 -8.24 4.72 -22.68
N LEU A 70 -7.61 5.89 -22.51
CA LEU A 70 -7.53 6.94 -23.51
C LEU A 70 -6.18 7.67 -23.42
N PRO A 71 -5.07 7.09 -23.95
CA PRO A 71 -3.73 7.66 -23.86
C PRO A 71 -3.62 9.10 -24.39
N GLU A 72 -4.54 9.53 -25.24
CA GLU A 72 -4.63 10.88 -25.79
C GLU A 72 -4.87 11.97 -24.73
N VAL A 73 -5.39 11.62 -23.55
CA VAL A 73 -5.56 12.59 -22.44
C VAL A 73 -4.29 12.79 -21.63
N LEU A 74 -3.23 12.03 -21.89
CA LEU A 74 -1.99 12.11 -21.13
C LEU A 74 -1.35 13.52 -21.09
N PRO A 75 -1.27 14.29 -22.19
CA PRO A 75 -0.77 15.66 -22.13
C PRO A 75 -1.65 16.57 -21.25
N GLU A 76 -2.96 16.34 -21.24
CA GLU A 76 -3.91 17.09 -20.40
C GLU A 76 -3.72 16.72 -18.92
N ALA A 77 -3.62 15.43 -18.61
CA ALA A 77 -3.35 14.94 -17.26
C ALA A 77 -2.04 15.52 -16.71
N LEU A 78 -0.96 15.49 -17.51
CA LEU A 78 0.33 16.06 -17.14
C LEU A 78 0.26 17.59 -16.92
N ALA A 79 -0.49 18.30 -17.75
CA ALA A 79 -0.71 19.73 -17.60
C ALA A 79 -1.50 20.09 -16.32
N VAL A 80 -2.52 19.29 -15.98
CA VAL A 80 -3.26 19.45 -14.71
C VAL A 80 -2.35 19.14 -13.52
N ALA A 81 -1.61 18.03 -13.57
CA ALA A 81 -0.65 17.66 -12.52
C ALA A 81 0.38 18.78 -12.25
N ARG A 82 0.93 19.39 -13.31
CA ARG A 82 1.81 20.58 -13.19
C ARG A 82 1.15 21.72 -12.41
N GLY A 83 -0.14 21.95 -12.62
CA GLY A 83 -0.90 23.04 -12.03
C GLY A 83 -1.19 22.86 -10.53
N ILE A 84 -1.10 21.63 -10.01
CA ILE A 84 -1.39 21.33 -8.60
C ILE A 84 -0.48 22.16 -7.69
N ARG A 85 -1.10 22.88 -6.76
CA ARG A 85 -0.41 23.73 -5.78
C ARG A 85 0.29 22.96 -4.69
N ASP A 86 -0.34 21.89 -4.22
CA ASP A 86 0.21 21.02 -3.21
C ASP A 86 1.27 20.11 -3.85
N GLU A 87 2.51 20.27 -3.39
CA GLU A 87 3.65 19.61 -4.02
C GLU A 87 3.68 18.10 -3.78
N SER A 88 3.03 17.63 -2.71
CA SER A 88 2.88 16.20 -2.42
C SER A 88 1.97 15.53 -3.44
N TYR A 89 0.81 16.15 -3.72
CA TYR A 89 -0.12 15.69 -4.76
C TYR A 89 0.50 15.82 -6.15
N ARG A 90 1.24 16.89 -6.43
CA ARG A 90 1.94 17.05 -7.70
C ARG A 90 2.98 15.96 -7.94
N ALA A 91 3.77 15.61 -6.93
CA ALA A 91 4.74 14.51 -7.03
C ALA A 91 4.04 13.17 -7.23
N TYR A 92 2.98 12.91 -6.45
CA TYR A 92 2.19 11.69 -6.54
C TYR A 92 1.58 11.49 -7.93
N GLU A 93 0.94 12.51 -8.50
CA GLU A 93 0.39 12.42 -9.86
C GLU A 93 1.47 12.18 -10.91
N LEU A 94 2.64 12.79 -10.75
CA LEU A 94 3.75 12.54 -11.66
C LEU A 94 4.25 11.09 -11.58
N THR A 95 4.33 10.52 -10.38
CA THR A 95 4.64 9.10 -10.16
C THR A 95 3.64 8.18 -10.86
N LEU A 96 2.34 8.47 -10.75
CA LEU A 96 1.30 7.67 -11.40
C LEU A 96 1.33 7.79 -12.93
N LEU A 97 1.68 8.96 -13.46
CA LEU A 97 1.77 9.18 -14.90
C LEU A 97 3.05 8.60 -15.51
N ALA A 98 4.14 8.47 -14.75
CA ALA A 98 5.46 8.07 -15.24
C ALA A 98 5.46 6.80 -16.12
N PRO A 99 4.80 5.68 -15.74
CA PRO A 99 4.76 4.46 -16.55
C PRO A 99 4.11 4.64 -17.93
N HIS A 100 3.30 5.69 -18.12
CA HIS A 100 2.56 5.96 -19.34
C HIS A 100 3.23 7.02 -20.23
N LEU A 101 4.30 7.67 -19.77
CA LEU A 101 4.92 8.79 -20.48
C LEU A 101 5.65 8.33 -21.76
N PRO A 102 5.24 8.80 -22.95
CA PRO A 102 6.06 8.65 -24.15
C PRO A 102 7.30 9.53 -24.05
N VAL A 103 8.36 9.16 -24.78
CA VAL A 103 9.64 9.88 -24.82
C VAL A 103 9.47 11.39 -25.08
N SER A 104 8.45 11.79 -25.85
CA SER A 104 8.16 13.20 -26.15
C SER A 104 7.71 14.03 -24.94
N LEU A 105 7.14 13.42 -23.90
CA LEU A 105 6.65 14.10 -22.70
C LEU A 105 7.61 13.98 -21.51
N LEU A 106 8.64 13.13 -21.59
CA LEU A 106 9.64 12.97 -20.54
C LEU A 106 10.36 14.27 -20.16
N PRO A 107 10.76 15.16 -21.10
CA PRO A 107 11.35 16.45 -20.73
C PRO A 107 10.37 17.33 -19.94
N GLU A 108 9.08 17.29 -20.28
CA GLU A 108 8.06 18.07 -19.60
C GLU A 108 7.84 17.57 -18.16
N ALA A 109 7.76 16.26 -17.98
CA ALA A 109 7.68 15.59 -16.69
C ALA A 109 8.89 15.90 -15.81
N LEU A 110 10.11 15.85 -16.37
CA LEU A 110 11.33 16.18 -15.65
C LEU A 110 11.33 17.64 -15.15
N GLU A 111 10.87 18.59 -15.96
CA GLU A 111 10.72 19.98 -15.53
C GLU A 111 9.68 20.15 -14.40
N ILE A 112 8.59 19.37 -14.42
CA ILE A 112 7.62 19.34 -13.32
C ILE A 112 8.27 18.82 -12.03
N ALA A 113 9.01 17.71 -12.13
CA ALA A 113 9.75 17.15 -10.99
C ALA A 113 10.74 18.16 -10.41
N ARG A 114 11.54 18.81 -11.25
CA ARG A 114 12.50 19.86 -10.84
C ARG A 114 11.84 21.09 -10.22
N GLY A 115 10.62 21.42 -10.65
CA GLY A 115 9.83 22.53 -10.12
C GLY A 115 9.27 22.29 -8.72
N ILE A 116 9.37 21.07 -8.17
CA ILE A 116 8.99 20.76 -6.79
C ILE A 116 10.04 21.35 -5.83
N ARG A 117 9.56 22.11 -4.83
CA ARG A 117 10.43 22.83 -3.88
C ARG A 117 10.77 21.96 -2.68
N ASP A 118 9.81 21.20 -2.16
CA ASP A 118 10.05 20.21 -1.11
C ASP A 118 11.00 19.12 -1.63
N GLU A 119 12.14 18.97 -0.97
CA GLU A 119 13.23 18.12 -1.47
C GLU A 119 12.87 16.63 -1.47
N TYR A 120 12.01 16.20 -0.54
CA TYR A 120 11.56 14.81 -0.50
C TYR A 120 10.63 14.50 -1.66
N TYR A 121 9.61 15.34 -1.89
CA TYR A 121 8.70 15.17 -3.01
C TYR A 121 9.42 15.30 -4.36
N ARG A 122 10.43 16.18 -4.45
CA ARG A 122 11.30 16.26 -5.64
C ARG A 122 12.12 14.97 -5.82
N ALA A 123 12.78 14.46 -4.77
CA ALA A 123 13.56 13.23 -4.86
C ALA A 123 12.68 12.05 -5.28
N TRP A 124 11.48 11.94 -4.72
CA TRP A 124 10.52 10.90 -5.05
C TRP A 124 10.09 10.97 -6.53
N ALA A 125 9.66 12.14 -6.99
CA ALA A 125 9.28 12.38 -8.38
C ALA A 125 10.43 12.08 -9.37
N LEU A 126 11.66 12.49 -9.05
CA LEU A 126 12.83 12.21 -9.89
C LEU A 126 13.17 10.71 -9.90
N THR A 127 13.03 10.02 -8.77
CA THR A 127 13.28 8.58 -8.64
C THR A 127 12.39 7.77 -9.58
N GLU A 128 11.11 8.09 -9.65
CA GLU A 128 10.15 7.39 -10.52
C GLU A 128 10.45 7.58 -12.01
N LEU A 129 10.97 8.77 -12.38
CA LEU A 129 11.39 9.04 -13.74
C LEU A 129 12.66 8.27 -14.15
N VAL A 130 13.47 7.75 -13.22
CA VAL A 130 14.72 7.02 -13.53
C VAL A 130 14.47 5.80 -14.42
N SER A 131 13.34 5.12 -14.27
CA SER A 131 12.96 3.98 -15.12
C SER A 131 12.89 4.32 -16.60
N HIS A 132 12.60 5.59 -16.94
CA HIS A 132 12.42 6.08 -18.31
C HIS A 132 13.53 7.07 -18.73
N LEU A 133 14.22 7.68 -17.76
CA LEU A 133 15.33 8.61 -17.93
C LEU A 133 16.50 8.25 -16.97
N PRO A 134 17.26 7.17 -17.24
CA PRO A 134 18.34 6.73 -16.36
C PRO A 134 19.41 7.81 -16.10
N GLU A 135 19.57 8.76 -17.01
CA GLU A 135 20.48 9.90 -16.88
C GLU A 135 20.13 10.85 -15.72
N VAL A 136 18.90 10.79 -15.19
CA VAL A 136 18.44 11.60 -14.04
C VAL A 136 18.87 10.99 -12.71
N LEU A 137 19.30 9.73 -12.67
CA LEU A 137 19.69 9.03 -11.45
C LEU A 137 20.72 9.81 -10.58
N PRO A 138 21.79 10.42 -11.13
CA PRO A 138 22.72 11.21 -10.32
C PRO A 138 22.07 12.45 -9.70
N GLU A 139 21.11 13.08 -10.38
CA GLU A 139 20.34 14.22 -9.87
C GLU A 139 19.40 13.76 -8.75
N ALA A 140 18.65 12.68 -8.96
CA ALA A 140 17.75 12.10 -7.95
C ALA A 140 18.51 11.73 -6.66
N LEU A 141 19.67 11.07 -6.80
CA LEU A 141 20.56 10.75 -5.67
C LEU A 141 21.10 12.00 -4.99
N GLY A 142 21.50 13.02 -5.75
CA GLY A 142 21.97 14.30 -5.23
C GLY A 142 20.89 15.00 -4.39
N VAL A 143 19.64 15.04 -4.87
CA VAL A 143 18.51 15.58 -4.13
C VAL A 143 18.23 14.75 -2.88
N ALA A 144 18.17 13.41 -3.00
CA ALA A 144 17.91 12.53 -1.86
C ALA A 144 18.95 12.73 -0.74
N ARG A 145 20.24 12.81 -1.06
CA ARG A 145 21.31 13.10 -0.09
C ARG A 145 21.21 14.49 0.53
N GLY A 146 20.70 15.46 -0.22
CA GLY A 146 20.52 16.84 0.22
C GLY A 146 19.40 17.04 1.25
N ILE A 147 18.46 16.08 1.36
CA ILE A 147 17.33 16.18 2.29
C ILE A 147 17.84 16.31 3.74
N GLY A 148 17.44 17.40 4.40
CA GLY A 148 17.84 17.71 5.78
C GLY A 148 17.18 16.83 6.84
N ASP A 149 15.96 16.37 6.57
CA ASP A 149 15.14 15.53 7.45
C ASP A 149 15.56 14.05 7.32
N GLU A 150 16.02 13.43 8.41
CA GLU A 150 16.74 12.14 8.36
C GLU A 150 15.84 10.97 7.95
N ASP A 151 14.57 11.00 8.36
CA ASP A 151 13.54 10.04 7.98
C ASP A 151 13.21 10.11 6.48
N LYS A 152 12.92 11.31 5.96
CA LYS A 152 12.68 11.55 4.53
C LYS A 152 13.91 11.23 3.69
N ARG A 153 15.12 11.52 4.20
CA ARG A 153 16.38 11.14 3.54
C ARG A 153 16.51 9.63 3.45
N ALA A 154 16.28 8.89 4.55
CA ALA A 154 16.32 7.43 4.55
C ALA A 154 15.30 6.84 3.56
N LEU A 155 14.08 7.38 3.52
CA LEU A 155 13.03 6.97 2.59
C LEU A 155 13.42 7.24 1.13
N ALA A 156 13.91 8.43 0.81
CA ALA A 156 14.32 8.80 -0.55
C ALA A 156 15.50 7.93 -1.04
N LEU A 157 16.49 7.67 -0.17
CA LEU A 157 17.61 6.79 -0.50
C LEU A 157 17.13 5.33 -0.69
N THR A 158 16.20 4.86 0.14
CA THR A 158 15.59 3.52 -0.02
C THR A 158 14.83 3.41 -1.33
N GLY A 159 14.07 4.44 -1.72
CA GLY A 159 13.33 4.47 -2.99
C GLY A 159 14.21 4.35 -4.23
N LEU A 160 15.49 4.76 -4.16
CA LEU A 160 16.46 4.61 -5.24
C LEU A 160 17.03 3.19 -5.38
N ALA A 161 16.82 2.31 -4.40
CA ALA A 161 17.41 0.96 -4.39
C ALA A 161 17.10 0.09 -5.62
N PRO A 162 15.90 0.14 -6.24
CA PRO A 162 15.64 -0.58 -7.49
C PRO A 162 16.54 -0.16 -8.67
N HIS A 163 17.08 1.05 -8.62
CA HIS A 163 17.92 1.62 -9.69
C HIS A 163 19.40 1.75 -9.31
N LEU A 164 19.70 1.77 -8.01
CA LEU A 164 21.05 1.91 -7.46
C LEU A 164 21.19 1.14 -6.14
N PRO A 165 21.28 -0.19 -6.16
CA PRO A 165 21.40 -1.00 -4.94
C PRO A 165 22.59 -0.60 -4.04
N GLU A 166 23.63 -0.01 -4.61
CA GLU A 166 24.83 0.48 -3.90
C GLU A 166 24.52 1.61 -2.91
N VAL A 167 23.33 2.22 -2.97
CA VAL A 167 22.86 3.22 -2.00
C VAL A 167 22.37 2.60 -0.69
N LEU A 168 22.05 1.29 -0.67
CA LEU A 168 21.45 0.63 0.50
C LEU A 168 22.29 0.72 1.78
N PRO A 169 23.64 0.57 1.75
CA PRO A 169 24.45 0.79 2.95
C PRO A 169 24.34 2.21 3.49
N GLU A 170 24.27 3.21 2.62
CA GLU A 170 24.07 4.61 3.01
C GLU A 170 22.67 4.83 3.60
N ALA A 171 21.64 4.29 2.95
CA ALA A 171 20.26 4.37 3.44
C ALA A 171 20.11 3.71 4.83
N LEU A 172 20.77 2.57 5.06
CA LEU A 172 20.80 1.89 6.35
C LEU A 172 21.51 2.73 7.44
N GLU A 173 22.66 3.33 7.12
CA GLU A 173 23.35 4.20 8.07
C GLU A 173 22.52 5.43 8.43
N VAL A 174 21.83 6.05 7.46
CA VAL A 174 20.89 7.14 7.74
C VAL A 174 19.74 6.64 8.62
N ALA A 175 19.13 5.49 8.30
CA ALA A 175 18.04 4.92 9.08
C ALA A 175 18.44 4.66 10.54
N ARG A 176 19.63 4.07 10.77
CA ARG A 176 20.19 3.86 12.12
C ARG A 176 20.46 5.15 12.88
N GLY A 177 20.83 6.21 12.16
CA GLY A 177 21.09 7.53 12.72
C GLY A 177 19.85 8.27 13.22
N ILE A 178 18.65 7.88 12.78
CA ILE A 178 17.39 8.51 13.17
C ILE A 178 17.20 8.39 14.68
N ARG A 179 16.99 9.54 15.34
CA ARG A 179 16.83 9.63 16.80
C ARG A 179 15.47 9.18 17.29
N ASP A 180 14.42 9.56 16.56
CA ASP A 180 13.06 9.18 16.88
C ASP A 180 12.85 7.68 16.59
N GLU A 181 12.41 6.93 17.60
CA GLU A 181 12.37 5.46 17.50
C GLU A 181 11.31 4.98 16.51
N ASP A 182 10.20 5.72 16.37
CA ASP A 182 9.12 5.40 15.46
C ASP A 182 9.60 5.61 14.02
N ASN A 183 10.20 6.78 13.73
CA ASN A 183 10.79 7.07 12.44
C ASN A 183 11.93 6.11 12.07
N ARG A 184 12.76 5.71 13.05
CA ARG A 184 13.81 4.71 12.84
C ARG A 184 13.22 3.35 12.48
N ALA A 185 12.18 2.92 13.20
CA ALA A 185 11.49 1.66 12.91
C ALA A 185 10.90 1.67 11.51
N TRP A 186 10.27 2.79 11.12
CA TRP A 186 9.73 2.98 9.77
C TRP A 186 10.82 2.89 8.71
N ALA A 187 11.92 3.62 8.86
CA ALA A 187 13.02 3.60 7.90
C ALA A 187 13.63 2.19 7.74
N LEU A 188 13.92 1.50 8.86
CA LEU A 188 14.44 0.13 8.84
C LEU A 188 13.45 -0.86 8.20
N THR A 189 12.15 -0.71 8.48
CA THR A 189 11.12 -1.56 7.90
C THR A 189 11.00 -1.38 6.38
N ASN A 190 11.17 -0.15 5.87
CA ASN A 190 11.15 0.10 4.42
C ASN A 190 12.39 -0.44 3.70
N LEU A 191 13.51 -0.65 4.41
CA LEU A 191 14.71 -1.26 3.84
C LEU A 191 14.59 -2.78 3.66
N VAL A 192 13.75 -3.46 4.45
CA VAL A 192 13.64 -4.93 4.46
C VAL A 192 13.40 -5.57 3.08
N PRO A 193 12.53 -5.05 2.19
CA PRO A 193 12.35 -5.62 0.85
C PRO A 193 13.62 -5.63 0.00
N HIS A 194 14.57 -4.74 0.27
CA HIS A 194 15.82 -4.57 -0.46
C HIS A 194 17.04 -5.09 0.30
N LEU A 195 16.94 -5.23 1.62
CA LEU A 195 18.02 -5.61 2.52
C LEU A 195 17.51 -6.55 3.63
N PRO A 196 17.11 -7.81 3.30
CA PRO A 196 16.44 -8.70 4.25
C PRO A 196 17.25 -9.02 5.52
N GLU A 197 18.57 -8.87 5.50
CA GLU A 197 19.45 -9.03 6.65
C GLU A 197 19.18 -8.03 7.79
N VAL A 198 18.52 -6.89 7.52
CA VAL A 198 18.14 -5.90 8.55
C VAL A 198 16.87 -6.29 9.29
N LEU A 199 16.18 -7.35 8.85
CA LEU A 199 14.89 -7.76 9.41
C LEU A 199 14.92 -8.02 10.93
N PRO A 200 15.91 -8.72 11.51
CA PRO A 200 15.98 -8.89 12.97
C PRO A 200 16.14 -7.56 13.71
N GLU A 201 16.90 -6.62 13.15
CA GLU A 201 17.08 -5.27 13.70
C GLU A 201 15.76 -4.47 13.61
N ALA A 202 15.10 -4.49 12.45
CA ALA A 202 13.82 -3.83 12.25
C ALA A 202 12.74 -4.35 13.20
N LEU A 203 12.67 -5.68 13.41
CA LEU A 203 11.74 -6.29 14.37
C LEU A 203 12.06 -5.88 15.82
N ALA A 204 13.34 -5.83 16.18
CA ALA A 204 13.77 -5.40 17.51
C ALA A 204 13.42 -3.94 17.80
N VAL A 205 13.61 -3.04 16.82
CA VAL A 205 13.20 -1.63 16.94
C VAL A 205 11.68 -1.51 16.98
N ALA A 206 10.95 -2.22 16.11
CA ALA A 206 9.48 -2.24 16.11
C ALA A 206 8.92 -2.66 17.47
N ARG A 207 9.53 -3.65 18.13
CA ARG A 207 9.17 -4.08 19.48
C ARG A 207 9.35 -2.97 20.54
N GLY A 208 10.34 -2.11 20.37
CA GLY A 208 10.66 -1.02 21.28
C GLY A 208 9.70 0.18 21.21
N ILE A 209 9.02 0.37 20.06
CA ILE A 209 8.08 1.48 19.82
C ILE A 209 7.05 1.59 20.94
N GLY A 210 7.00 2.71 21.66
CA GLY A 210 6.06 2.91 22.77
C GLY A 210 4.59 2.98 22.34
N ASP A 211 4.33 3.59 21.18
CA ASP A 211 2.98 3.78 20.65
C ASP A 211 2.41 2.48 20.03
N GLY A 212 1.20 2.10 20.44
CA GLY A 212 0.60 0.84 20.02
C GLY A 212 0.21 0.79 18.53
N ASP A 213 -0.10 1.95 17.93
CA ASP A 213 -0.44 2.07 16.51
C ASP A 213 0.82 1.85 15.66
N SER A 214 1.85 2.66 15.93
CA SER A 214 3.14 2.62 15.25
C SER A 214 3.79 1.23 15.34
N ARG A 215 3.66 0.56 16.50
CA ARG A 215 4.11 -0.83 16.68
C ARG A 215 3.36 -1.82 15.80
N ALA A 216 2.02 -1.70 15.70
CA ALA A 216 1.22 -2.57 14.86
C ALA A 216 1.51 -2.36 13.37
N LEU A 217 1.69 -1.11 12.94
CA LEU A 217 2.00 -0.76 11.57
C LEU A 217 3.36 -1.30 11.14
N ALA A 218 4.39 -1.14 12.00
CA ALA A 218 5.71 -1.73 11.76
C ALA A 218 5.63 -3.25 11.61
N LEU A 219 4.96 -3.95 12.54
CA LEU A 219 4.76 -5.40 12.43
C LEU A 219 3.98 -5.81 11.18
N THR A 220 2.95 -5.04 10.81
CA THR A 220 2.14 -5.31 9.61
C THR A 220 2.99 -5.27 8.35
N ARG A 221 3.91 -4.30 8.24
CA ARG A 221 4.82 -4.20 7.10
C ARG A 221 5.93 -5.26 7.12
N LEU A 222 6.40 -5.66 8.30
CA LEU A 222 7.42 -6.72 8.43
C LEU A 222 6.85 -8.10 8.11
N ALA A 223 5.57 -8.35 8.39
CA ALA A 223 4.94 -9.68 8.31
C ALA A 223 5.25 -10.46 7.01
N PRO A 224 5.10 -9.88 5.79
CA PRO A 224 5.35 -10.59 4.54
C PRO A 224 6.79 -11.08 4.35
N HIS A 225 7.73 -10.53 5.13
CA HIS A 225 9.17 -10.81 5.02
C HIS A 225 9.70 -11.67 6.16
N LEU A 226 8.87 -12.03 7.15
CA LEU A 226 9.30 -12.79 8.32
C LEU A 226 9.63 -14.25 7.97
N PRO A 227 10.87 -14.71 8.20
CA PRO A 227 11.18 -16.13 8.15
C PRO A 227 10.55 -16.84 9.35
N GLU A 228 10.38 -18.15 9.22
CA GLU A 228 9.83 -19.02 10.27
C GLU A 228 10.48 -18.78 11.65
N SER A 229 11.80 -18.57 11.67
CA SER A 229 12.57 -18.33 12.89
C SER A 229 12.17 -17.06 13.67
N LEU A 230 11.56 -16.07 13.02
CA LEU A 230 11.14 -14.81 13.63
C LEU A 230 9.63 -14.72 13.89
N LEU A 231 8.83 -15.67 13.37
CA LEU A 231 7.38 -15.69 13.57
C LEU A 231 6.99 -15.76 15.07
N PRO A 232 7.66 -16.56 15.94
CA PRO A 232 7.34 -16.58 17.37
C PRO A 232 7.57 -15.23 18.07
N GLU A 233 8.66 -14.53 17.72
CA GLU A 233 8.93 -13.20 18.27
C GLU A 233 7.89 -12.20 17.79
N ALA A 234 7.60 -12.15 16.48
CA ALA A 234 6.61 -11.24 15.93
C ALA A 234 5.21 -11.47 16.53
N LEU A 235 4.82 -12.73 16.75
CA LEU A 235 3.57 -13.08 17.43
C LEU A 235 3.55 -12.56 18.87
N ALA A 236 4.66 -12.68 19.61
CA ALA A 236 4.78 -12.15 20.96
C ALA A 236 4.67 -10.62 20.99
N VAL A 237 5.30 -9.92 20.04
CA VAL A 237 5.19 -8.45 19.91
C VAL A 237 3.75 -8.05 19.62
N ALA A 238 3.07 -8.71 18.67
CA ALA A 238 1.68 -8.43 18.33
C ALA A 238 0.75 -8.62 19.55
N ARG A 239 0.92 -9.71 20.31
CA ARG A 239 0.17 -9.97 21.54
C ARG A 239 0.37 -8.88 22.61
N GLY A 240 1.57 -8.29 22.67
CA GLY A 240 1.92 -7.24 23.62
C GLY A 240 1.31 -5.86 23.30
N ILE A 241 0.62 -5.71 22.17
CA ILE A 241 -0.03 -4.45 21.79
C ILE A 241 -1.29 -4.25 22.65
N GLY A 242 -1.34 -3.15 23.41
CA GLY A 242 -2.44 -2.85 24.33
C GLY A 242 -3.76 -2.52 23.61
N SER A 243 -3.70 -1.73 22.54
CA SER A 243 -4.87 -1.41 21.71
C SER A 243 -5.40 -2.66 21.02
N GLU A 244 -6.68 -2.99 21.23
CA GLU A 244 -7.30 -4.17 20.63
C GLU A 244 -7.37 -4.06 19.10
N TYR A 245 -7.70 -2.88 18.59
CA TYR A 245 -7.75 -2.60 17.16
C TYR A 245 -6.37 -2.78 16.51
N HIS A 246 -5.32 -2.19 17.08
CA HIS A 246 -3.96 -2.31 16.54
C HIS A 246 -3.40 -3.73 16.68
N ARG A 247 -3.73 -4.43 17.79
CA ARG A 247 -3.40 -5.85 17.96
C ARG A 247 -4.06 -6.72 16.89
N ALA A 248 -5.33 -6.47 16.58
CA ALA A 248 -6.04 -7.18 15.51
C ALA A 248 -5.38 -6.97 14.15
N LEU A 249 -5.00 -5.73 13.81
CA LEU A 249 -4.30 -5.42 12.56
C LEU A 249 -2.99 -6.21 12.44
N ALA A 250 -2.14 -6.18 13.47
CA ALA A 250 -0.87 -6.91 13.47
C ALA A 250 -1.06 -8.43 13.35
N LEU A 251 -2.00 -9.01 14.11
CA LEU A 251 -2.28 -10.45 14.05
C LEU A 251 -2.90 -10.87 12.71
N LYS A 252 -3.76 -10.04 12.12
CA LYS A 252 -4.29 -10.28 10.77
C LYS A 252 -3.19 -10.30 9.72
N ALA A 253 -2.24 -9.36 9.80
CA ALA A 253 -1.10 -9.32 8.90
C ALA A 253 -0.19 -10.55 9.06
N LEU A 254 0.13 -10.94 10.30
CA LEU A 254 0.94 -12.14 10.57
C LEU A 254 0.25 -13.42 10.08
N THR A 255 -1.05 -13.58 10.34
CA THR A 255 -1.78 -14.78 9.89
C THR A 255 -1.84 -14.93 8.38
N ALA A 256 -1.80 -13.83 7.62
CA ALA A 256 -1.80 -13.86 6.16
C ALA A 256 -0.54 -14.50 5.56
N THR A 257 0.56 -14.61 6.33
CA THR A 257 1.84 -15.17 5.87
C THR A 257 2.08 -16.60 6.37
N LEU A 258 1.15 -17.10 7.19
CA LEU A 258 1.24 -18.44 7.72
C LEU A 258 0.78 -19.46 6.69
N THR A 259 1.58 -20.51 6.55
CA THR A 259 1.33 -21.62 5.63
C THR A 259 1.64 -22.93 6.33
N PRO A 260 1.13 -24.06 5.84
CA PRO A 260 1.53 -25.37 6.35
C PRO A 260 3.04 -25.65 6.29
N ALA A 261 3.80 -24.88 5.51
CA ALA A 261 5.24 -25.05 5.38
C ALA A 261 6.06 -24.36 6.48
N ASN A 262 5.51 -23.34 7.15
CA ASN A 262 6.22 -22.53 8.16
C ASN A 262 5.50 -22.51 9.52
N VAL A 263 4.51 -23.39 9.72
CA VAL A 263 3.77 -23.54 10.97
C VAL A 263 3.73 -25.00 11.37
N ASP A 264 4.30 -25.32 12.53
CA ASP A 264 4.09 -26.61 13.19
C ASP A 264 2.88 -26.58 14.14
N LEU A 265 2.50 -27.73 14.68
CA LEU A 265 1.33 -27.84 15.56
C LEU A 265 1.48 -27.04 16.86
N SER A 266 2.71 -26.88 17.38
CA SER A 266 2.96 -26.14 18.62
C SER A 266 2.77 -24.64 18.40
N PHE A 267 3.36 -24.11 17.32
CA PHE A 267 3.21 -22.73 16.92
C PHE A 267 1.77 -22.43 16.50
N TRP A 268 1.07 -23.39 15.88
CA TRP A 268 -0.35 -23.27 15.58
C TRP A 268 -1.21 -23.01 16.83
N GLN A 269 -0.92 -23.69 17.94
CA GLN A 269 -1.62 -23.46 19.21
C GLN A 269 -1.35 -22.05 19.75
N ASP A 270 -0.12 -21.56 19.63
CA ASP A 270 0.24 -20.20 20.04
C ASP A 270 -0.49 -19.14 19.20
N VAL A 271 -0.61 -19.37 17.89
CA VAL A 271 -1.37 -18.51 16.96
C VAL A 271 -2.84 -18.47 17.37
N LEU A 272 -3.48 -19.63 17.60
CA LEU A 272 -4.87 -19.70 18.04
C LEU A 272 -5.08 -18.99 19.39
N HIS A 273 -4.14 -19.15 20.32
CA HIS A 273 -4.20 -18.48 21.62
C HIS A 273 -4.06 -16.96 21.48
N ALA A 274 -3.16 -16.48 20.59
CA ALA A 274 -3.02 -15.07 20.29
C ALA A 274 -4.31 -14.47 19.71
N LEU A 275 -4.91 -15.17 18.75
CA LEU A 275 -6.17 -14.76 18.10
C LEU A 275 -7.36 -14.80 19.07
N GLY A 276 -7.34 -15.68 20.08
CA GLY A 276 -8.33 -15.71 21.15
C GLY A 276 -8.40 -14.43 22.00
N THR A 277 -7.41 -13.53 21.88
CA THR A 277 -7.42 -12.21 22.54
C THR A 277 -8.17 -11.13 21.76
N LEU A 278 -8.65 -11.45 20.56
CA LEU A 278 -9.38 -10.53 19.69
C LEU A 278 -10.87 -10.54 19.99
N THR A 279 -11.54 -9.43 19.71
CA THR A 279 -13.00 -9.40 19.65
C THR A 279 -13.51 -10.30 18.54
N ARG A 280 -14.77 -10.73 18.64
CA ARG A 280 -15.40 -11.61 17.65
C ARG A 280 -15.31 -11.07 16.21
N PRO A 281 -15.60 -9.79 15.91
CA PRO A 281 -15.47 -9.28 14.54
C PRO A 281 -14.03 -9.41 14.01
N ASN A 282 -13.04 -8.98 14.79
CA ASN A 282 -11.63 -9.02 14.40
C ASN A 282 -11.11 -10.45 14.24
N PHE A 283 -11.53 -11.38 15.10
CA PHE A 283 -11.21 -12.80 14.94
C PHE A 283 -11.76 -13.37 13.63
N LEU A 284 -13.03 -13.07 13.31
CA LEU A 284 -13.67 -13.58 12.09
C LEU A 284 -12.97 -13.10 10.81
N GLU A 285 -12.39 -11.91 10.81
CA GLU A 285 -11.60 -11.39 9.68
C GLU A 285 -10.31 -12.18 9.42
N THR A 286 -9.79 -12.93 10.40
CA THR A 286 -8.58 -13.75 10.23
C THR A 286 -8.86 -15.14 9.67
N ILE A 287 -10.10 -15.64 9.78
CA ILE A 287 -10.48 -17.00 9.40
C ILE A 287 -10.10 -17.37 7.95
N PRO A 288 -10.28 -16.50 6.93
CA PRO A 288 -9.85 -16.82 5.56
C PRO A 288 -8.36 -17.16 5.46
N ASN A 289 -7.49 -16.44 6.19
CA ASN A 289 -6.04 -16.69 6.22
C ASN A 289 -5.71 -18.05 6.87
N LEU A 290 -6.55 -18.51 7.79
CA LEU A 290 -6.32 -19.75 8.55
C LEU A 290 -6.83 -21.01 7.83
N ALA A 291 -7.66 -20.88 6.81
CA ALA A 291 -8.27 -22.02 6.13
C ALA A 291 -7.24 -23.08 5.65
N PRO A 292 -6.08 -22.70 5.06
CA PRO A 292 -5.04 -23.66 4.68
C PRO A 292 -4.49 -24.46 5.87
N LEU A 293 -4.29 -23.81 7.02
CA LEU A 293 -3.79 -24.46 8.25
C LEU A 293 -4.85 -25.35 8.90
N ILE A 294 -6.10 -24.91 8.93
CA ILE A 294 -7.23 -25.71 9.43
C ILE A 294 -7.36 -26.99 8.60
N LEU A 295 -7.28 -26.88 7.27
CA LEU A 295 -7.28 -28.04 6.37
C LEU A 295 -6.06 -28.93 6.58
N HIS A 296 -4.88 -28.35 6.77
CA HIS A 296 -3.65 -29.11 6.98
C HIS A 296 -3.68 -29.94 8.27
N PHE A 297 -4.07 -29.34 9.40
CA PHE A 297 -4.05 -30.01 10.71
C PHE A 297 -5.31 -30.83 11.00
N GLY A 298 -6.48 -30.41 10.49
CA GLY A 298 -7.78 -31.00 10.84
C GLY A 298 -8.60 -31.53 9.66
N GLY A 299 -8.13 -31.37 8.42
CA GLY A 299 -8.82 -31.82 7.21
C GLY A 299 -10.13 -31.07 6.93
N GLU A 300 -10.87 -31.55 5.93
CA GLU A 300 -12.16 -30.96 5.52
C GLU A 300 -13.22 -31.00 6.64
N VAL A 301 -13.13 -31.99 7.53
CA VAL A 301 -14.04 -32.13 8.68
C VAL A 301 -13.90 -30.93 9.61
N ALA A 302 -12.67 -30.59 10.01
CA ALA A 302 -12.43 -29.43 10.87
C ALA A 302 -12.88 -28.11 10.23
N LEU A 303 -12.61 -27.92 8.92
CA LEU A 303 -13.05 -26.71 8.22
C LEU A 303 -14.59 -26.59 8.22
N ARG A 304 -15.31 -27.71 8.00
CA ARG A 304 -16.78 -27.75 8.05
C ARG A 304 -17.31 -27.46 9.45
N GLU A 305 -16.69 -28.01 10.47
CA GLU A 305 -17.06 -27.76 11.87
C GLU A 305 -16.84 -26.30 12.28
N VAL A 306 -15.74 -25.68 11.85
CA VAL A 306 -15.49 -24.24 12.07
C VAL A 306 -16.58 -23.40 11.40
N TYR A 307 -16.90 -23.68 10.13
CA TYR A 307 -17.97 -22.98 9.41
C TYR A 307 -19.33 -23.13 10.10
N GLN A 308 -19.68 -24.35 10.52
CA GLN A 308 -20.94 -24.61 11.21
C GLN A 308 -20.99 -23.88 12.57
N SER A 309 -19.89 -23.89 13.31
CA SER A 309 -19.77 -23.18 14.59
C SER A 309 -19.97 -21.67 14.43
N ILE A 310 -19.37 -21.06 13.39
CA ILE A 310 -19.57 -19.63 13.08
C ILE A 310 -21.04 -19.32 12.79
N ARG A 311 -21.73 -20.19 12.03
CA ARG A 311 -23.17 -20.03 11.73
C ARG A 311 -24.04 -20.15 12.97
N ASP A 312 -23.76 -21.11 13.83
CA ASP A 312 -24.57 -21.35 15.02
C ASP A 312 -24.43 -20.22 16.04
N VAL A 313 -23.20 -19.74 16.29
CA VAL A 313 -22.97 -18.55 17.13
C VAL A 313 -23.63 -17.30 16.53
N SER A 314 -23.63 -17.15 15.20
CA SER A 314 -24.32 -16.03 14.52
C SER A 314 -25.83 -16.05 14.69
N ARG A 315 -26.44 -17.22 14.93
CA ARG A 315 -27.88 -17.35 15.19
C ARG A 315 -28.28 -17.00 16.62
N TRP A 316 -27.35 -17.04 17.58
CA TRP A 316 -27.64 -16.81 18.99
C TRP A 316 -27.81 -15.33 19.36
N TRP A 317 -27.42 -14.41 18.46
CA TRP A 317 -27.43 -12.98 18.71
C TRP A 317 -28.35 -12.25 17.73
N LYS A 318 -29.63 -12.63 17.72
CA LYS A 318 -30.73 -11.86 17.10
C LYS A 318 -31.28 -10.82 18.06
#